data_AF-A0A2E0VXD3-F1
#
_entry.id   AF-A0A2E0VXD3-F1
#
_cell.length_a   1.000
_cell.length_b   1.000
_cell.length_c   1.000
_cell.angle_alpha   90.00
_cell.angle_beta   90.00
_cell.angle_gamma   90.00
#
_symmetry.space_group_name_H-M   'P 1'
#
loop_
_entity.id
_entity.type
_entity.pdbx_description
1 polymer ?
#
loop_
_entity_poly.entity_id
_entity_poly.type
_entity_poly.pdbx_seq_one_letter_code
_entity_poly.pdbx_strand_id
1 'polypeptide(L)'
;MGGQKSSYVYVNKQNVFVMEKERLRFCMTRFDHYYDSVNNKATVFLTYNTFIVGVLVASYSFFLEKIDCNLFVNIFYIVIIIVGLISMLFTISATKPFFSRDTPSLHYFLSISEISKDEFSQKSELLSDEEELSDLRTQVHQLSIGLAKKFKMLRWTTRLMTFHLFLIAIFIFILIFNFKL
;
A
#
# COMPACT_ATOMS: atom_id res chain seq x y z
N MET A 1 -47.87 -15.26 -29.76
CA MET A 1 -46.79 -14.24 -29.92
C MET A 1 -46.13 -13.79 -28.61
N GLY A 2 -46.50 -14.30 -27.42
CA GLY A 2 -45.88 -13.88 -26.13
C GLY A 2 -44.55 -14.56 -25.74
N GLY A 3 -44.20 -15.71 -26.33
CA GLY A 3 -43.03 -16.50 -25.93
C GLY A 3 -41.66 -15.91 -26.33
N GLN A 4 -41.57 -15.22 -27.47
CA GLN A 4 -40.30 -14.65 -27.95
C GLN A 4 -39.84 -13.46 -27.09
N LYS A 5 -40.73 -12.52 -26.76
CA LYS A 5 -40.39 -11.34 -25.92
C LYS A 5 -39.86 -11.73 -24.54
N SER A 6 -40.42 -12.79 -23.95
CA SER A 6 -40.00 -13.31 -22.65
C SER A 6 -38.55 -13.85 -22.71
N SER A 7 -38.26 -14.72 -23.67
CA SER A 7 -36.93 -15.32 -23.86
C SER A 7 -35.82 -14.28 -24.14
N TYR A 8 -36.10 -13.25 -24.96
CA TYR A 8 -35.12 -12.18 -25.23
C TYR A 8 -34.76 -11.36 -23.99
N VAL A 9 -35.72 -11.07 -23.11
CA VAL A 9 -35.47 -10.30 -21.88
C VAL A 9 -34.59 -11.10 -20.90
N TYR A 10 -34.82 -12.41 -20.77
CA TYR A 10 -33.97 -13.28 -19.94
C TYR A 10 -32.54 -13.37 -20.48
N VAL A 11 -32.37 -13.57 -21.79
CA VAL A 11 -31.04 -13.61 -22.43
C VAL A 11 -30.30 -12.29 -22.24
N ASN A 12 -30.98 -11.15 -22.35
CA ASN A 12 -30.37 -9.84 -22.13
C ASN A 12 -29.97 -9.63 -20.66
N LYS A 13 -30.83 -10.00 -19.70
CA LYS A 13 -30.51 -9.93 -18.26
C LYS A 13 -29.30 -10.82 -17.92
N GLN A 14 -29.24 -12.02 -18.47
CA GLN A 14 -28.12 -12.95 -18.25
C GLN A 14 -26.81 -12.40 -18.84
N ASN A 15 -26.85 -11.82 -20.04
CA ASN A 15 -25.67 -11.21 -20.65
C ASN A 15 -25.15 -10.01 -19.84
N VAL A 16 -26.05 -9.15 -19.35
CA VAL A 16 -25.68 -8.01 -18.48
C VAL A 16 -25.03 -8.51 -17.19
N PHE A 17 -25.59 -9.55 -16.58
CA PHE A 17 -25.03 -10.19 -15.39
C PHE A 17 -23.59 -10.68 -15.62
N VAL A 18 -23.39 -11.49 -16.66
CA VAL A 18 -22.07 -12.06 -17.01
C VAL A 18 -21.06 -10.95 -17.27
N MET A 19 -21.43 -9.94 -18.09
CA MET A 19 -20.54 -8.81 -18.39
C MET A 19 -20.17 -8.01 -17.14
N GLU A 20 -21.11 -7.75 -16.24
CA GLU A 20 -20.82 -7.02 -15.00
C GLU A 20 -19.89 -7.83 -14.09
N LYS A 21 -20.17 -9.12 -13.91
CA LYS A 21 -19.36 -10.03 -13.12
C LYS A 21 -17.92 -10.09 -13.62
N GLU A 22 -17.72 -10.22 -14.94
CA GLU A 22 -16.40 -10.17 -15.56
C GLU A 22 -15.69 -8.84 -15.32
N ARG A 23 -16.41 -7.71 -15.48
CA ARG A 23 -15.87 -6.37 -15.20
C ARG A 23 -15.41 -6.23 -13.74
N LEU A 24 -16.21 -6.71 -12.78
CA LEU A 24 -15.87 -6.63 -11.35
C LEU A 24 -14.64 -7.48 -11.02
N ARG A 25 -14.59 -8.72 -11.52
CA ARG A 25 -13.42 -9.60 -11.36
C ARG A 25 -12.16 -8.97 -11.98
N PHE A 26 -12.30 -8.40 -13.18
CA PHE A 26 -11.21 -7.66 -13.83
C PHE A 26 -10.73 -6.46 -12.98
N CYS A 27 -11.64 -5.70 -12.37
CA CYS A 27 -11.28 -4.63 -11.44
C CYS A 27 -10.50 -5.16 -10.22
N MET A 28 -10.93 -6.27 -9.62
CA MET A 28 -10.23 -6.91 -8.49
C MET A 28 -8.80 -7.29 -8.87
N THR A 29 -8.61 -7.98 -10.01
CA THR A 29 -7.26 -8.33 -10.50
C THR A 29 -6.38 -7.10 -10.72
N ARG A 30 -6.94 -6.01 -11.25
CA ARG A 30 -6.18 -4.74 -11.39
C ARG A 30 -5.80 -4.15 -10.03
N PHE A 31 -6.69 -4.23 -9.05
CA PHE A 31 -6.40 -3.75 -7.71
C PHE A 31 -5.30 -4.56 -7.03
N ASP A 32 -5.31 -5.88 -7.17
CA ASP A 32 -4.25 -6.76 -6.64
C ASP A 32 -2.89 -6.36 -7.22
N HIS A 33 -2.80 -6.17 -8.52
CA HIS A 33 -1.57 -5.65 -9.15
C HIS A 33 -1.13 -4.29 -8.62
N TYR A 34 -2.08 -3.39 -8.29
CA TYR A 34 -1.74 -2.11 -7.69
C TYR A 34 -1.33 -2.24 -6.22
N TYR A 35 -1.90 -3.16 -5.45
CA TYR A 35 -1.45 -3.50 -4.09
C TYR A 35 0.01 -3.98 -4.12
N ASP A 36 0.33 -4.92 -5.02
CA ASP A 36 1.70 -5.40 -5.22
C ASP A 36 2.64 -4.26 -5.60
N SER A 37 2.22 -3.40 -6.54
CA SER A 37 3.03 -2.24 -6.93
C SER A 37 3.31 -1.29 -5.77
N VAL A 38 2.32 -0.99 -4.91
CA VAL A 38 2.52 -0.08 -3.77
C VAL A 38 3.41 -0.72 -2.73
N ASN A 39 3.20 -2.00 -2.42
CA ASN A 39 4.02 -2.73 -1.46
C ASN A 39 5.48 -2.82 -1.95
N ASN A 40 5.71 -3.11 -3.23
CA ASN A 40 7.06 -3.15 -3.81
C ASN A 40 7.78 -1.78 -3.73
N LYS A 41 7.07 -0.69 -4.07
CA LYS A 41 7.63 0.68 -3.93
C LYS A 41 7.95 1.02 -2.47
N ALA A 42 7.08 0.65 -1.55
CA ALA A 42 7.32 0.86 -0.12
C ALA A 42 8.52 0.04 0.38
N THR A 43 8.72 -1.19 -0.09
CA THR A 43 9.92 -1.99 0.22
C THR A 43 11.19 -1.29 -0.24
N VAL A 44 11.22 -0.77 -1.49
CA VAL A 44 12.37 0.00 -2.00
C VAL A 44 12.66 1.22 -1.11
N PHE A 45 11.63 1.97 -0.72
CA PHE A 45 11.79 3.13 0.17
C PHE A 45 12.25 2.73 1.57
N LEU A 46 11.84 1.56 2.07
CA LEU A 46 12.25 1.06 3.38
C LEU A 46 13.73 0.66 3.35
N THR A 47 14.16 -0.04 2.31
CA THR A 47 15.58 -0.39 2.09
C THR A 47 16.43 0.86 2.01
N TYR A 48 16.00 1.86 1.23
CA TYR A 48 16.68 3.15 1.14
C TYR A 48 16.82 3.83 2.52
N ASN A 49 15.71 4.01 3.25
CA ASN A 49 15.74 4.67 4.55
C ASN A 49 16.64 3.92 5.55
N THR A 50 16.54 2.58 5.59
CA THR A 50 17.36 1.74 6.47
C THR A 50 18.84 1.88 6.15
N PHE A 51 19.20 1.84 4.86
CA PHE A 51 20.57 1.98 4.41
C PHE A 51 21.14 3.35 4.79
N ILE A 52 20.43 4.43 4.44
CA ILE A 52 20.89 5.80 4.69
C ILE A 52 21.02 6.09 6.18
N VAL A 53 20.00 5.77 6.98
CA VAL A 53 20.07 5.97 8.45
C VAL A 53 21.16 5.11 9.05
N GLY A 54 21.32 3.85 8.61
CA GLY A 54 22.39 2.97 9.06
C GLY A 54 23.79 3.53 8.77
N VAL A 55 24.01 4.04 7.56
CA VAL A 55 25.27 4.68 7.16
C VAL A 55 25.54 5.91 8.04
N LEU A 56 24.56 6.80 8.21
CA LEU A 56 24.71 7.98 9.07
C LEU A 56 25.04 7.59 10.52
N VAL A 57 24.33 6.62 11.11
CA VAL A 57 24.63 6.20 12.48
C VAL A 57 26.04 5.62 12.58
N ALA A 58 26.45 4.78 11.63
CA ALA A 58 27.78 4.16 11.61
C ALA A 58 28.92 5.16 11.36
N SER A 59 28.70 6.19 10.53
CA SER A 59 29.73 7.18 10.20
C SER A 59 29.89 8.29 11.24
N TYR A 60 29.09 8.29 12.31
CA TYR A 60 29.11 9.37 13.30
C TYR A 60 30.48 9.54 13.98
N SER A 61 31.15 8.44 14.34
CA SER A 61 32.49 8.48 14.94
C SER A 61 33.54 9.08 14.01
N PHE A 62 33.48 8.74 12.71
CA PHE A 62 34.35 9.32 11.69
C PHE A 62 34.14 10.84 11.58
N PHE A 63 32.88 11.29 11.62
CA PHE A 63 32.58 12.72 11.55
C PHE A 63 33.10 13.49 12.76
N LEU A 64 33.04 12.93 13.97
CA LEU A 64 33.60 13.57 15.15
C LEU A 64 35.12 13.78 15.06
N GLU A 65 35.84 12.89 14.35
CA GLU A 65 37.29 12.99 14.20
C GLU A 65 37.70 13.94 13.06
N LYS A 66 37.03 13.87 11.91
CA LYS A 66 37.49 14.53 10.66
C LYS A 66 36.80 15.85 10.35
N ILE A 67 35.72 16.20 11.03
CA ILE A 67 34.94 17.41 10.76
C ILE A 67 35.01 18.35 11.95
N ASP A 68 35.14 19.65 11.71
CA ASP A 68 34.96 20.66 12.77
C ASP A 68 33.47 20.75 13.14
N CYS A 69 33.06 19.84 14.01
CA CYS A 69 31.70 19.73 14.51
C CYS A 69 31.40 20.84 15.53
N ASN A 70 31.06 22.03 15.04
CA ASN A 70 30.38 23.01 15.87
C ASN A 70 28.98 22.50 16.28
N LEU A 71 28.37 23.16 17.27
CA LEU A 71 27.05 22.76 17.78
C LEU A 71 25.98 22.69 16.66
N PHE A 72 26.05 23.59 15.68
CA PHE A 72 25.10 23.65 14.57
C PHE A 72 25.19 22.41 13.66
N VAL A 73 26.39 21.98 13.29
CA VAL A 73 26.62 20.77 12.46
C VAL A 73 26.09 19.53 13.18
N ASN A 74 26.36 19.40 14.49
CA ASN A 74 25.86 18.28 15.29
C ASN A 74 24.33 18.26 15.39
N ILE A 75 23.69 19.40 15.66
CA ILE A 75 22.23 19.50 15.69
C ILE A 75 21.64 19.13 14.33
N PHE A 76 22.21 19.66 13.25
CA PHE A 76 21.73 19.38 11.89
C PHE A 76 21.85 17.89 11.56
N TYR A 77 22.94 17.24 11.97
CA TYR A 77 23.13 15.81 11.82
C TYR A 77 22.05 14.97 12.52
N ILE A 78 21.76 15.31 13.78
CA ILE A 78 20.72 14.66 14.57
C ILE A 78 19.35 14.84 13.90
N VAL A 79 19.06 16.04 13.40
CA VAL A 79 17.81 16.32 12.68
C VAL A 79 17.67 15.43 11.44
N ILE A 80 18.73 15.22 10.66
CA ILE A 80 18.70 14.33 9.48
C ILE A 80 18.35 12.91 9.90
N ILE A 81 18.99 12.37 10.94
CA ILE A 81 18.71 11.03 11.45
C ILE A 81 17.24 10.92 11.90
N ILE A 82 16.73 11.89 12.66
CA ILE A 82 15.34 11.91 13.12
C ILE A 82 14.37 11.94 11.93
N VAL A 83 14.62 12.78 10.93
CA VAL A 83 13.80 12.84 9.71
C VAL A 83 13.83 11.50 8.96
N GLY A 84 14.99 10.85 8.86
CA GLY A 84 15.14 9.52 8.28
C GLY A 84 14.35 8.45 9.03
N LEU A 85 14.38 8.46 10.37
CA LEU A 85 13.59 7.54 11.20
C LEU A 85 12.08 7.79 11.06
N ILE A 86 11.63 9.04 11.03
CA ILE A 86 10.23 9.38 10.78
C ILE A 86 9.80 8.89 9.39
N SER A 87 10.61 9.12 8.35
CA SER A 87 10.38 8.61 7.00
C SER A 87 10.24 7.08 6.97
N MET A 88 11.07 6.37 7.74
CA MET A 88 10.99 4.93 7.90
C MET A 88 9.66 4.48 8.52
N LEU A 89 9.21 5.12 9.60
CA LEU A 89 7.93 4.81 10.26
C LEU A 89 6.72 5.01 9.34
N PHE A 90 6.73 6.08 8.52
CA PHE A 90 5.70 6.31 7.50
C PHE A 90 5.72 5.21 6.43
N THR A 91 6.91 4.78 6.01
CA THR A 91 7.07 3.70 5.02
C THR A 91 6.50 2.37 5.54
N ILE A 92 6.83 1.99 6.77
CA ILE A 92 6.26 0.80 7.44
C ILE A 92 4.74 0.91 7.55
N SER A 93 4.23 2.11 7.83
CA SER A 93 2.78 2.32 7.89
C SER A 93 2.08 2.14 6.54
N ALA A 94 2.75 2.40 5.42
CA ALA A 94 2.21 2.16 4.07
C ALA A 94 2.16 0.66 3.70
N THR A 95 3.04 -0.17 4.27
CA THR A 95 3.07 -1.62 4.00
C THR A 95 2.01 -2.40 4.77
N LYS A 96 1.45 -1.84 5.86
CA LYS A 96 0.41 -2.49 6.66
C LYS A 96 -0.70 -3.09 5.78
N PRO A 97 -1.07 -4.37 5.97
CA PRO A 97 -2.15 -4.99 5.22
C PRO A 97 -3.47 -4.22 5.45
N PHE A 98 -4.29 -4.16 4.41
CA PHE A 98 -5.66 -3.66 4.54
C PHE A 98 -6.58 -4.84 4.86
N PHE A 99 -7.33 -4.73 5.95
CA PHE A 99 -8.37 -5.69 6.30
C PHE A 99 -9.68 -4.91 6.42
N SER A 100 -10.64 -5.15 5.52
CA SER A 100 -12.04 -4.82 5.77
C SER A 100 -12.67 -5.98 6.54
N ARG A 101 -13.41 -5.67 7.60
CA ARG A 101 -14.18 -6.67 8.37
C ARG A 101 -15.69 -6.45 8.28
N ASP A 102 -16.11 -5.51 7.44
CA ASP A 102 -17.43 -4.92 7.57
C ASP A 102 -18.53 -5.76 6.93
N THR A 103 -18.17 -6.80 6.14
CA THR A 103 -19.15 -7.63 5.42
C THR A 103 -18.68 -9.08 5.28
N PRO A 104 -19.49 -10.07 5.67
CA PRO A 104 -19.27 -11.47 5.31
C PRO A 104 -19.20 -11.62 3.80
N SER A 105 -18.21 -12.37 3.32
CA SER A 105 -17.99 -12.56 1.89
C SER A 105 -17.50 -13.96 1.61
N LEU A 106 -17.91 -14.52 0.47
CA LEU A 106 -17.44 -15.81 -0.03
C LEU A 106 -16.25 -15.67 -0.99
N HIS A 107 -15.79 -14.44 -1.22
CA HIS A 107 -14.60 -14.13 -2.01
C HIS A 107 -13.41 -13.64 -1.16
N TYR A 108 -13.67 -13.13 0.05
CA TYR A 108 -12.62 -12.62 0.92
C TYR A 108 -12.06 -13.70 1.85
N PHE A 109 -10.73 -13.92 1.75
CA PHE A 109 -10.07 -15.03 2.44
C PHE A 109 -10.26 -15.02 3.97
N LEU A 110 -10.30 -13.85 4.61
CA LEU A 110 -10.44 -13.77 6.06
C LEU A 110 -11.84 -14.24 6.48
N SER A 111 -12.89 -13.79 5.77
CA SER A 111 -14.26 -14.26 6.01
C SER A 111 -14.41 -15.76 5.77
N ILE A 112 -13.77 -16.31 4.73
CA ILE A 112 -13.77 -17.75 4.47
C ILE A 112 -13.03 -18.51 5.59
N SER A 113 -11.92 -17.96 6.09
CA SER A 113 -11.13 -18.60 7.15
C SER A 113 -11.81 -18.63 8.53
N GLU A 114 -12.83 -17.78 8.73
CA GLU A 114 -13.59 -17.67 9.98
C GLU A 114 -14.78 -18.63 10.07
N ILE A 115 -15.15 -19.30 8.97
CA ILE A 115 -16.26 -20.25 8.90
C ILE A 115 -15.77 -21.69 8.69
N SER A 116 -16.61 -22.67 9.03
CA SER A 116 -16.27 -24.08 8.79
C SER A 116 -16.29 -24.45 7.31
N LYS A 117 -15.57 -25.52 6.95
CA LYS A 117 -15.59 -26.06 5.57
C LYS A 117 -17.01 -26.38 5.09
N ASP A 118 -17.80 -27.02 5.95
CA ASP A 118 -19.17 -27.44 5.61
C ASP A 118 -20.08 -26.22 5.42
N GLU A 119 -19.95 -25.21 6.29
CA GLU A 119 -20.66 -23.94 6.17
C GLU A 119 -20.27 -23.19 4.89
N PHE A 120 -18.98 -23.14 4.54
CA PHE A 120 -18.52 -22.53 3.30
C PHE A 120 -19.07 -23.26 2.07
N SER A 121 -19.01 -24.60 2.05
CA SER A 121 -19.54 -25.40 0.94
C SER A 121 -21.04 -25.13 0.74
N GLN A 122 -21.81 -25.18 1.82
CA GLN A 122 -23.25 -24.94 1.77
C GLN A 122 -23.57 -23.52 1.29
N LYS A 123 -22.91 -22.50 1.83
CA LYS A 123 -23.13 -21.10 1.41
C LYS A 123 -22.72 -20.88 -0.05
N SER A 124 -21.63 -21.51 -0.50
CA SER A 124 -21.16 -21.39 -1.87
C SER A 124 -22.09 -22.08 -2.87
N GLU A 125 -22.73 -23.18 -2.49
CA GLU A 125 -23.68 -23.91 -3.35
C GLU A 125 -25.03 -23.18 -3.47
N LEU A 126 -25.45 -22.50 -2.40
CA LEU A 126 -26.73 -21.80 -2.33
C LEU A 126 -26.68 -20.33 -2.75
N LEU A 127 -25.48 -19.83 -3.11
CA LEU A 127 -25.29 -18.43 -3.48
C LEU A 127 -26.05 -18.09 -4.76
N SER A 128 -26.96 -17.11 -4.70
CA SER A 128 -27.62 -16.62 -5.90
C SER A 128 -26.73 -15.69 -6.71
N ASP A 129 -27.02 -15.58 -8.00
CA ASP A 129 -26.35 -14.65 -8.93
C ASP A 129 -26.38 -13.21 -8.38
N GLU A 130 -27.55 -12.72 -7.95
CA GLU A 130 -27.69 -11.39 -7.38
C GLU A 130 -26.85 -11.17 -6.10
N GLU A 131 -26.74 -12.16 -5.22
CA GLU A 131 -25.89 -12.11 -4.03
C GLU A 131 -24.41 -12.11 -4.39
N GLU A 132 -23.98 -12.92 -5.37
CA GLU A 132 -22.60 -12.93 -5.85
C GLU A 132 -22.19 -11.56 -6.41
N LEU A 133 -23.04 -10.94 -7.24
CA LEU A 133 -22.76 -9.59 -7.74
C LEU A 133 -22.69 -8.56 -6.62
N SER A 134 -23.56 -8.67 -5.61
CA SER A 134 -23.54 -7.78 -4.45
C SER A 134 -22.22 -7.91 -3.67
N ASP A 135 -21.76 -9.14 -3.43
CA ASP A 135 -20.48 -9.40 -2.77
C ASP A 135 -19.32 -8.84 -3.62
N LEU A 136 -19.27 -9.15 -4.92
CA LEU A 136 -18.22 -8.64 -5.83
C LEU A 136 -18.17 -7.10 -5.87
N ARG A 137 -19.32 -6.41 -5.92
CA ARG A 137 -19.37 -4.94 -5.86
C ARG A 137 -18.80 -4.43 -4.54
N THR A 138 -19.15 -5.08 -3.43
CA THR A 138 -18.64 -4.76 -2.10
C THR A 138 -17.13 -4.94 -2.03
N GLN A 139 -16.60 -6.04 -2.53
CA GLN A 139 -15.16 -6.32 -2.59
C GLN A 139 -14.42 -5.28 -3.43
N VAL A 140 -14.90 -4.97 -4.63
CA VAL A 140 -14.31 -3.92 -5.48
C VAL A 140 -14.29 -2.58 -4.73
N HIS A 141 -15.38 -2.22 -4.06
CA HIS A 141 -15.42 -0.98 -3.29
C HIS A 141 -14.41 -0.97 -2.13
N GLN A 142 -14.39 -2.01 -1.30
CA GLN A 142 -13.49 -2.13 -0.15
C GLN A 142 -12.01 -2.13 -0.58
N LEU A 143 -11.66 -2.92 -1.59
CA LEU A 143 -10.31 -2.95 -2.15
C LEU A 143 -9.88 -1.57 -2.65
N SER A 144 -10.77 -0.84 -3.32
CA SER A 144 -10.48 0.50 -3.81
C SER A 144 -10.19 1.50 -2.68
N ILE A 145 -10.93 1.42 -1.57
CA ILE A 145 -10.72 2.27 -0.37
C ILE A 145 -9.35 1.97 0.24
N GLY A 146 -9.04 0.70 0.46
CA GLY A 146 -7.76 0.28 1.02
C GLY A 146 -6.57 0.71 0.15
N LEU A 147 -6.72 0.58 -1.17
CA LEU A 147 -5.71 0.97 -2.14
C LEU A 147 -5.50 2.49 -2.15
N ALA A 148 -6.59 3.27 -2.14
CA ALA A 148 -6.51 4.73 -2.07
C ALA A 148 -5.80 5.21 -0.80
N LYS A 149 -6.07 4.58 0.35
CA LYS A 149 -5.39 4.86 1.62
C LYS A 149 -3.89 4.55 1.52
N LYS A 150 -3.51 3.40 0.96
CA LYS A 150 -2.11 3.01 0.75
C LYS A 150 -1.37 3.98 -0.17
N PHE A 151 -1.94 4.37 -1.32
CA PHE A 151 -1.34 5.37 -2.20
C PHE A 151 -1.23 6.76 -1.56
N LYS A 152 -2.18 7.15 -0.71
CA LYS A 152 -2.08 8.40 0.06
C LYS A 152 -0.90 8.37 1.03
N MET A 153 -0.70 7.26 1.74
CA MET A 153 0.46 7.07 2.61
C MET A 153 1.77 7.05 1.83
N LEU A 154 1.82 6.32 0.71
CA LEU A 154 2.99 6.27 -0.16
C LEU A 154 3.39 7.66 -0.68
N ARG A 155 2.42 8.51 -1.04
CA ARG A 155 2.69 9.91 -1.44
C ARG A 155 3.37 10.72 -0.32
N TRP A 156 2.94 10.54 0.94
CA TRP A 156 3.61 11.18 2.07
C TRP A 156 5.02 10.65 2.27
N THR A 157 5.21 9.32 2.19
CA THR A 157 6.53 8.70 2.22
C THR A 157 7.45 9.27 1.15
N THR A 158 6.99 9.40 -0.10
CA THR A 158 7.79 9.96 -1.19
C THR A 158 8.20 11.40 -0.92
N ARG A 159 7.30 12.25 -0.38
CA ARG A 159 7.62 13.63 -0.01
C ARG A 159 8.65 13.71 1.10
N LEU A 160 8.48 12.93 2.17
CA LEU A 160 9.45 12.86 3.28
C LEU A 160 10.81 12.36 2.81
N MET A 161 10.84 11.32 1.97
CA MET A 161 12.07 10.77 1.43
C MET A 161 12.81 11.77 0.54
N THR A 162 12.08 12.51 -0.29
CA THR A 162 12.66 13.58 -1.14
C THR A 162 13.23 14.71 -0.29
N PHE A 163 12.52 15.11 0.76
CA PHE A 163 12.99 16.11 1.72
C PHE A 163 14.24 15.62 2.47
N HIS A 164 14.25 14.36 2.92
CA HIS A 164 15.42 13.75 3.58
C HIS A 164 16.65 13.73 2.67
N LEU A 165 16.47 13.36 1.39
CA LEU A 165 17.55 13.41 0.39
C LEU A 165 18.09 14.83 0.21
N PHE A 166 17.23 15.84 0.18
CA PHE A 166 17.64 17.24 0.09
C PHE A 166 18.45 17.69 1.32
N LEU A 167 18.05 17.29 2.53
CA LEU A 167 18.82 17.58 3.75
C LEU A 167 20.21 16.91 3.73
N ILE A 168 20.30 15.68 3.23
CA ILE A 168 21.59 14.99 3.05
C ILE A 168 22.47 15.72 2.05
N ALA A 169 21.92 16.22 0.94
CA ALA A 169 22.69 16.98 -0.03
C ALA A 169 23.26 18.29 0.58
N ILE A 170 22.45 19.00 1.37
CA ILE A 170 22.91 20.17 2.14
C ILE A 170 24.01 19.76 3.13
N PHE A 171 23.83 18.62 3.81
CA PHE A 171 24.83 18.16 4.77
C PHE A 171 26.17 17.85 4.11
N ILE A 172 26.17 17.14 2.98
CA ILE A 172 27.39 16.88 2.20
C ILE A 172 28.09 18.18 1.82
N PHE A 173 27.33 19.20 1.40
CA PHE A 173 27.88 20.52 1.12
C PHE A 173 28.56 21.12 2.36
N ILE A 174 27.89 21.11 3.53
CA ILE A 174 28.47 21.58 4.79
C ILE A 174 29.76 20.83 5.15
N LEU A 175 29.79 19.50 4.97
CA LEU A 175 30.96 18.68 5.26
C LEU A 175 32.18 19.11 4.45
N ILE A 176 32.01 19.40 3.15
CA ILE A 176 33.11 19.80 2.26
C ILE A 176 33.81 21.08 2.77
N PHE A 177 33.05 22.05 3.30
CA PHE A 177 33.62 23.31 3.80
C PHE A 177 34.16 23.23 5.24
N ASN A 178 33.81 22.20 6.01
CA ASN A 178 34.21 22.04 7.41
C ASN A 178 35.14 20.84 7.62
N PHE A 179 35.69 20.30 6.53
CA PHE A 179 36.62 19.18 6.57
C PHE A 179 37.96 19.64 7.17
N LYS A 180 38.43 18.95 8.20
CA LYS A 180 39.76 19.18 8.76
C LYS A 180 40.78 18.49 7.85
N LEU A 181 41.69 19.28 7.26
CA LEU A 181 42.85 18.76 6.54
C LEU A 181 43.81 18.02 7.48
#